data_AF-A0A109EGP5-F1
#
_entry.id   AF-A0A109EGP5-F1
#
_cell.length_a   1.000
_cell.length_b   1.000
_cell.length_c   1.000
_cell.angle_alpha   90.00
_cell.angle_beta   90.00
_cell.angle_gamma   90.00
#
_symmetry.space_group_name_H-M   'P 1'
#
loop_
_entity.id
_entity.type
_entity.pdbx_description
1 polymer ?
#
loop_
_entity_poly.entity_id
_entity_poly.type
_entity_poly.pdbx_seq_one_letter_code
_entity_poly.pdbx_strand_id
1 'polypeptide(L)'
;MKTVQALEFTAPRDDNARLANLCGPLDENLRQIEQALDVTLARRGHRITIRGRGAKLALAALENFYNRARDPLSVDDIQLALVEVRHTAGNGRQDTLDVRFRGDPDHPFDEPVAQLDASEPEEEPGPKLYTRRADLRGRTPAQREYLKQILQHDVTFGIGPAGTGKTYLAVACAVDALERDQVKRIVLTRPAVEAGERLGFLPGDLAQKVDPYLRPLYDALYDLLGFDKTAKMFERQMIEIAPLAYMRGRTLNHAFIILDEAQNTTPEQMKMFLTRIGFGSKAVVTGDTSQVDLPRGHKSGLVEAQQVLGGVRGIALTRFTSADVVRHPLVARIVEAYDEFHAQHQDG
;
A
#
# COMPACT_ATOMS: atom_id res chain seq x y z
N MET A 1 -24.09 -32.29 13.30
CA MET A 1 -22.71 -32.50 12.79
C MET A 1 -22.80 -32.66 11.27
N LYS A 2 -22.41 -31.65 10.48
CA LYS A 2 -22.38 -31.76 9.02
C LYS A 2 -21.05 -32.41 8.61
N THR A 3 -21.13 -33.54 7.92
CA THR A 3 -19.98 -34.29 7.39
C THR A 3 -19.18 -33.40 6.44
N VAL A 4 -17.92 -33.08 6.77
CA VAL A 4 -17.04 -32.30 5.89
C VAL A 4 -16.70 -33.18 4.68
N GLN A 5 -17.24 -32.83 3.51
CA GLN A 5 -16.94 -33.50 2.24
C GLN A 5 -15.44 -33.41 1.96
N ALA A 6 -14.79 -34.55 1.75
CA ALA A 6 -13.42 -34.58 1.26
C ALA A 6 -13.44 -34.32 -0.26
N LEU A 7 -12.67 -33.32 -0.71
CA LEU A 7 -12.47 -33.04 -2.12
C LEU A 7 -11.14 -33.61 -2.56
N GLU A 8 -10.97 -33.82 -3.87
CA GLU A 8 -9.79 -34.46 -4.42
C GLU A 8 -9.32 -33.76 -5.68
N PHE A 9 -8.03 -33.41 -5.69
CA PHE A 9 -7.31 -32.95 -6.86
C PHE A 9 -6.55 -34.14 -7.47
N THR A 10 -6.68 -34.36 -8.78
CA THR A 10 -5.96 -35.43 -9.49
C THR A 10 -5.16 -34.83 -10.64
N ALA A 11 -3.84 -34.85 -10.51
CA ALA A 11 -2.95 -34.40 -11.58
C ALA A 11 -2.92 -35.42 -12.74
N PRO A 12 -2.81 -34.97 -14.01
CA PRO A 12 -2.47 -35.80 -15.15
C PRO A 12 -1.25 -36.69 -14.88
N ARG A 13 -1.33 -37.97 -15.27
CA ARG A 13 -0.25 -38.95 -15.00
C ARG A 13 0.99 -38.74 -15.86
N ASP A 14 0.86 -37.96 -16.92
CA ASP A 14 1.87 -37.81 -17.95
C ASP A 14 2.86 -36.66 -17.66
N ASP A 15 2.59 -35.84 -16.62
CA ASP A 15 3.43 -34.69 -16.26
C ASP A 15 3.78 -34.69 -14.76
N ASN A 16 4.69 -35.59 -14.41
CA ASN A 16 5.25 -35.71 -13.06
C ASN A 16 6.17 -34.54 -12.67
N ALA A 17 6.75 -33.86 -13.66
CA ALA A 17 7.66 -32.73 -13.42
C ALA A 17 6.88 -31.51 -12.90
N ARG A 18 5.76 -31.18 -13.54
CA ARG A 18 4.85 -30.13 -13.10
C ARG A 18 4.24 -30.41 -11.73
N LEU A 19 3.90 -31.67 -11.44
CA LEU A 19 3.44 -32.05 -10.11
C LEU A 19 4.54 -31.85 -9.04
N ALA A 20 5.80 -32.16 -9.37
CA ALA A 20 6.92 -31.93 -8.46
C ALA A 20 7.17 -30.43 -8.21
N ASN A 21 7.07 -29.61 -9.26
CA ASN A 21 7.16 -28.15 -9.18
C ASN A 21 6.04 -27.54 -8.31
N LEU A 22 4.82 -28.08 -8.42
CA LEU A 22 3.69 -27.70 -7.56
C LEU A 22 3.97 -28.04 -6.09
N CYS A 23 4.45 -29.25 -5.81
CA CYS A 23 4.68 -29.70 -4.44
C CYS A 23 5.87 -29.00 -3.77
N GLY A 24 6.89 -28.64 -4.55
CA GLY A 24 8.13 -28.06 -4.03
C GLY A 24 8.96 -29.05 -3.20
N PRO A 25 10.16 -28.65 -2.74
CA PRO A 25 11.00 -29.47 -1.88
C PRO A 25 10.27 -29.92 -0.61
N LEU A 26 10.23 -31.24 -0.34
CA LEU A 26 9.57 -31.82 0.83
C LEU A 26 8.10 -31.37 1.01
N ASP A 27 7.36 -31.17 -0.08
CA ASP A 27 5.97 -30.71 -0.05
C ASP A 27 5.79 -29.34 0.65
N GLU A 28 6.80 -28.46 0.64
CA GLU A 28 6.73 -27.14 1.29
C GLU A 28 5.59 -26.27 0.76
N ASN A 29 5.34 -26.34 -0.55
CA ASN A 29 4.31 -25.56 -1.22
C ASN A 29 2.90 -26.00 -0.79
N LEU A 30 2.69 -27.30 -0.60
CA LEU A 30 1.42 -27.83 -0.08
C LEU A 30 1.19 -27.37 1.36
N ARG A 31 2.25 -27.34 2.19
CA ARG A 31 2.17 -26.85 3.57
C ARG A 31 1.81 -25.36 3.64
N GLN A 32 2.26 -24.54 2.69
CA GLN A 32 1.86 -23.13 2.59
C GLN A 32 0.37 -23.00 2.25
N ILE A 33 -0.14 -23.81 1.33
CA ILE A 33 -1.56 -23.83 0.95
C ILE A 33 -2.44 -24.28 2.13
N GLU A 34 -2.02 -25.32 2.86
CA GLU A 34 -2.69 -25.79 4.09
C GLU A 34 -2.82 -24.68 5.14
N GLN A 35 -1.70 -24.01 5.43
CA GLN A 35 -1.65 -22.93 6.43
C GLN A 35 -2.48 -21.71 6.02
N ALA A 36 -2.48 -21.36 4.74
CA ALA A 36 -3.18 -20.17 4.25
C ALA A 36 -4.70 -20.34 4.18
N LEU A 37 -5.19 -21.54 3.87
CA LEU A 37 -6.60 -21.83 3.61
C LEU A 37 -7.31 -22.60 4.74
N ASP A 38 -6.62 -22.90 5.84
CA ASP A 38 -7.14 -23.68 6.97
C ASP A 38 -7.69 -25.05 6.50
N VAL A 39 -6.86 -25.77 5.73
CA VAL A 39 -7.15 -27.11 5.19
C VAL A 39 -6.03 -28.09 5.48
N THR A 40 -6.35 -29.38 5.42
CA THR A 40 -5.40 -30.49 5.43
C THR A 40 -5.33 -31.12 4.04
N LEU A 41 -4.13 -31.22 3.50
CA LEU A 41 -3.78 -31.83 2.23
C LEU A 41 -3.03 -33.14 2.47
N ALA A 42 -3.48 -34.22 1.85
CA ALA A 42 -2.80 -35.52 1.90
C ALA A 42 -2.47 -35.99 0.49
N ARG A 43 -1.17 -36.13 0.19
CA ARG A 43 -0.70 -36.56 -1.14
C ARG A 43 -0.47 -38.07 -1.21
N ARG A 44 -0.97 -38.70 -2.26
CA ARG A 44 -0.70 -40.10 -2.65
C ARG A 44 -0.44 -40.15 -4.16
N GLY A 45 0.82 -40.03 -4.55
CA GLY A 45 1.21 -39.98 -5.96
C GLY A 45 0.64 -38.73 -6.64
N HIS A 46 -0.20 -38.93 -7.67
CA HIS A 46 -0.86 -37.88 -8.46
C HIS A 46 -2.18 -37.39 -7.85
N ARG A 47 -2.59 -37.94 -6.69
CA ARG A 47 -3.84 -37.58 -6.02
C ARG A 47 -3.54 -36.81 -4.74
N ILE A 48 -4.23 -35.68 -4.56
CA ILE A 48 -4.16 -34.85 -3.35
C ILE A 48 -5.56 -34.76 -2.77
N THR A 49 -5.75 -35.34 -1.59
CA THR A 49 -7.02 -35.27 -0.85
C THR A 49 -7.04 -34.01 0.00
N ILE A 50 -8.16 -33.29 -0.01
CA ILE A 50 -8.36 -32.00 0.63
C ILE A 50 -9.49 -32.11 1.66
N ARG A 51 -9.23 -31.68 2.90
CA ARG A 51 -10.21 -31.66 4.00
C ARG A 51 -10.13 -30.35 4.75
N GLY A 52 -11.26 -29.78 5.14
CA GLY A 52 -11.31 -28.54 5.93
C GLY A 52 -12.38 -27.57 5.44
N ARG A 53 -12.51 -26.43 6.13
CA ARG A 53 -13.52 -25.41 5.80
C ARG A 53 -13.23 -24.72 4.46
N GLY A 54 -11.95 -24.60 4.09
CA GLY A 54 -11.50 -24.03 2.82
C GLY A 54 -11.36 -25.02 1.65
N ALA A 55 -11.89 -26.25 1.75
CA ALA A 55 -11.57 -27.31 0.79
C ALA A 55 -11.86 -26.97 -0.69
N LYS A 56 -12.94 -26.23 -0.97
CA LYS A 56 -13.28 -25.80 -2.35
C LYS A 56 -12.28 -24.77 -2.90
N LEU A 57 -11.86 -23.83 -2.07
CA LEU A 57 -10.86 -22.83 -2.43
C LEU A 57 -9.48 -23.47 -2.62
N ALA A 58 -9.14 -24.44 -1.79
CA ALA A 58 -7.90 -25.19 -1.91
C ALA A 58 -7.86 -26.04 -3.19
N LEU A 59 -8.99 -26.62 -3.61
CA LEU A 59 -9.07 -27.34 -4.89
C LEU A 59 -8.78 -26.41 -6.08
N ALA A 60 -9.48 -25.28 -6.15
CA ALA A 60 -9.27 -24.29 -7.21
C ALA A 60 -7.84 -23.72 -7.21
N ALA A 61 -7.27 -23.49 -6.02
CA ALA A 61 -5.88 -23.05 -5.88
C ALA A 61 -4.89 -24.10 -6.40
N LEU A 62 -5.10 -25.38 -6.07
CA LEU A 62 -4.24 -26.47 -6.55
C LEU A 62 -4.29 -26.64 -8.07
N GLU A 63 -5.47 -26.52 -8.68
CA GLU A 63 -5.62 -26.54 -10.15
C GLU A 63 -4.86 -25.37 -10.80
N ASN A 64 -4.98 -24.17 -10.24
CA ASN A 64 -4.29 -22.99 -10.73
C ASN A 64 -2.76 -23.13 -10.59
N PHE A 65 -2.29 -23.52 -9.41
CA PHE A 65 -0.85 -23.71 -9.19
C PHE A 65 -0.28 -24.83 -10.05
N TYR A 66 -1.02 -25.91 -10.27
CA TYR A 66 -0.60 -26.97 -11.19
C TYR A 66 -0.39 -26.43 -12.60
N ASN A 67 -1.30 -25.57 -13.09
CA ASN A 67 -1.15 -24.95 -14.41
C ASN A 67 0.08 -24.03 -14.49
N ARG A 68 0.39 -23.29 -13.42
CA ARG A 68 1.55 -22.40 -13.35
C ARG A 68 2.87 -23.13 -13.12
N ALA A 69 2.84 -24.36 -12.60
CA ALA A 69 4.02 -25.15 -12.26
C ALA A 69 4.81 -25.71 -13.46
N ARG A 70 4.72 -25.09 -14.66
CA ARG A 70 5.60 -25.42 -15.80
C ARG A 70 7.08 -25.18 -15.41
N ASP A 71 7.31 -24.15 -14.60
CA ASP A 71 8.56 -23.89 -13.88
C ASP A 71 8.37 -24.10 -12.36
N PRO A 72 9.45 -24.30 -11.57
CA PRO A 72 9.36 -24.44 -10.12
C PRO A 72 8.70 -23.22 -9.47
N LEU A 73 7.62 -23.44 -8.72
CA LEU A 73 6.97 -22.38 -7.96
C LEU A 73 7.73 -22.11 -6.66
N SER A 74 8.09 -20.85 -6.44
CA SER A 74 8.66 -20.43 -5.17
C SER A 74 7.57 -20.26 -4.11
N VAL A 75 7.97 -20.32 -2.84
CA VAL A 75 7.07 -20.07 -1.70
C VAL A 75 6.42 -18.68 -1.80
N ASP A 76 7.17 -17.68 -2.30
CA ASP A 76 6.67 -16.31 -2.47
C ASP A 76 5.55 -16.21 -3.51
N ASP A 77 5.65 -16.97 -4.61
CA ASP A 77 4.63 -17.02 -5.66
C ASP A 77 3.31 -17.61 -5.14
N ILE A 78 3.42 -18.63 -4.29
CA ILE A 78 2.27 -19.29 -3.68
C ILE A 78 1.62 -18.39 -2.64
N GLN A 79 2.42 -17.74 -1.80
CA GLN A 79 1.91 -16.79 -0.82
C GLN A 79 1.20 -15.62 -1.49
N LEU A 80 1.76 -15.08 -2.59
CA LEU A 80 1.15 -13.99 -3.34
C LEU A 80 -0.20 -14.39 -3.94
N ALA A 81 -0.28 -15.53 -4.61
CA ALA A 81 -1.52 -16.02 -5.22
C ALA A 81 -2.59 -16.40 -4.17
N LEU A 82 -2.20 -16.94 -3.01
CA LEU A 82 -3.13 -17.26 -1.94
C LEU A 82 -3.73 -16.00 -1.29
N VAL A 83 -2.97 -14.91 -1.23
CA VAL A 83 -3.48 -13.60 -0.81
C VAL A 83 -4.56 -13.12 -1.78
N GLU A 84 -4.33 -13.22 -3.09
CA GLU A 84 -5.31 -12.84 -4.12
C GLU A 84 -6.60 -13.67 -4.03
N VAL A 85 -6.50 -14.99 -3.88
CA VAL A 85 -7.67 -15.90 -3.77
C VAL A 85 -8.54 -15.57 -2.54
N ARG A 86 -7.93 -15.17 -1.42
CA ARG A 86 -8.65 -14.79 -0.19
C ARG A 86 -9.36 -13.43 -0.34
N HIS A 87 -8.78 -12.50 -1.10
CA HIS A 87 -9.43 -11.22 -1.42
C HIS A 87 -10.68 -11.39 -2.30
N THR A 88 -10.69 -12.37 -3.22
CA THR A 88 -11.85 -12.63 -4.07
C THR A 88 -12.99 -13.35 -3.32
N ALA A 89 -12.65 -14.29 -2.43
CA ALA A 89 -13.64 -15.08 -1.67
C ALA A 89 -14.39 -14.29 -0.58
N GLY A 90 -13.79 -13.21 -0.06
CA GLY A 90 -14.38 -12.40 1.01
C GLY A 90 -15.48 -11.43 0.58
N ASN A 91 -15.71 -11.25 -0.72
CA ASN A 91 -16.51 -10.13 -1.24
C ASN A 91 -17.95 -10.48 -1.67
N GLY A 92 -18.51 -11.62 -1.23
CA GLY A 92 -19.94 -11.94 -1.33
C GLY A 92 -20.55 -11.98 -2.73
N ARG A 93 -19.77 -11.82 -3.81
CA ARG A 93 -20.22 -12.06 -5.19
C ARG A 93 -20.16 -13.55 -5.45
N GLN A 94 -21.35 -14.14 -5.48
CA GLN A 94 -21.60 -15.51 -5.93
C GLN A 94 -21.82 -15.57 -7.45
N ASP A 95 -21.32 -14.56 -8.17
CA ASP A 95 -21.25 -14.55 -9.63
C ASP A 95 -19.89 -15.12 -10.05
N THR A 96 -19.98 -16.34 -10.55
CA THR A 96 -19.04 -17.10 -11.39
C THR A 96 -17.54 -17.00 -11.08
N LEU A 97 -16.92 -18.18 -11.00
CA LEU A 97 -15.48 -18.41 -11.08
C LEU A 97 -14.91 -18.03 -12.48
N ASP A 98 -15.35 -16.92 -13.08
CA ASP A 98 -14.92 -16.39 -14.37
C ASP A 98 -13.80 -15.35 -14.21
N VAL A 99 -12.79 -15.66 -13.39
CA VAL A 99 -11.58 -14.84 -13.34
C VAL A 99 -10.55 -15.41 -14.32
N ARG A 100 -10.73 -15.03 -15.58
CA ARG A 100 -9.66 -14.64 -16.53
C ARG A 100 -8.52 -15.63 -16.74
N PHE A 101 -8.65 -16.54 -17.69
CA PHE A 101 -7.48 -17.17 -18.35
C PHE A 101 -7.65 -17.17 -19.86
N ARG A 102 -7.61 -15.96 -20.43
CA ARG A 102 -7.36 -15.78 -21.87
C ARG A 102 -5.97 -16.33 -22.21
N GLY A 103 -5.90 -17.33 -23.10
CA GLY A 103 -4.75 -17.52 -23.99
C GLY A 103 -3.80 -18.71 -23.76
N ASP A 104 -4.24 -19.84 -23.19
CA ASP A 104 -3.44 -21.09 -23.23
C ASP A 104 -3.97 -22.03 -24.35
N PRO A 105 -3.19 -22.31 -25.42
CA PRO A 105 -3.62 -23.20 -26.51
C PRO A 105 -3.78 -24.68 -26.10
N ASP A 106 -3.23 -25.09 -24.96
CA ASP A 106 -3.17 -26.48 -24.51
C ASP A 106 -3.92 -26.72 -23.18
N HIS A 107 -5.04 -26.02 -22.97
CA HIS A 107 -5.91 -26.28 -21.81
C HIS A 107 -6.61 -27.65 -21.96
N PRO A 108 -6.32 -28.67 -21.13
CA PRO A 108 -6.90 -30.01 -21.30
C PRO A 108 -8.37 -30.12 -20.89
N PHE A 109 -9.00 -29.03 -20.42
CA PHE A 109 -10.27 -29.07 -19.71
C PHE A 109 -11.35 -28.08 -20.15
N ASP A 110 -11.22 -27.39 -21.30
CA ASP A 110 -12.32 -26.54 -21.81
C ASP A 110 -12.96 -27.09 -23.10
N GLU A 111 -14.28 -27.26 -23.08
CA GLU A 111 -15.10 -27.41 -24.29
C GLU A 111 -15.18 -26.08 -25.07
N PRO A 112 -15.28 -26.12 -26.42
CA PRO A 112 -15.14 -24.92 -27.24
C PRO A 112 -16.43 -24.08 -27.21
N VAL A 113 -16.33 -22.82 -26.82
CA VAL A 113 -17.44 -21.85 -27.01
C VAL A 113 -17.01 -20.70 -27.93
N ALA A 114 -17.93 -20.38 -28.83
CA ALA A 114 -17.76 -19.62 -30.05
C ALA A 114 -17.25 -18.18 -29.88
N GLN A 115 -16.50 -17.73 -30.90
CA GLN A 115 -15.96 -16.39 -31.12
C GLN A 115 -16.96 -15.26 -30.80
N LEU A 116 -16.58 -14.37 -29.88
CA LEU A 116 -17.13 -13.03 -29.75
C LEU A 116 -15.99 -12.02 -29.54
N ASP A 117 -16.19 -10.83 -30.09
CA ASP A 117 -15.17 -9.91 -30.59
C ASP A 117 -14.19 -9.31 -29.58
N ALA A 118 -13.05 -8.88 -30.14
CA ALA A 118 -11.86 -8.35 -29.47
C ALA A 118 -12.06 -6.96 -28.85
N SER A 119 -11.86 -6.87 -27.53
CA SER A 119 -11.09 -5.82 -26.83
C SER A 119 -11.28 -5.98 -25.31
N GLU A 120 -10.30 -6.53 -24.58
CA GLU A 120 -10.21 -6.30 -23.11
C GLU A 120 -9.17 -5.22 -22.85
N PRO A 121 -9.38 -4.35 -21.85
CA PRO A 121 -8.41 -3.32 -21.51
C PRO A 121 -7.20 -3.94 -20.81
N GLU A 122 -6.01 -3.61 -21.27
CA GLU A 122 -4.75 -3.90 -20.58
C GLU A 122 -4.79 -3.33 -19.15
N GLU A 123 -4.36 -4.09 -18.15
CA GLU A 123 -4.14 -3.54 -16.80
C GLU A 123 -3.07 -2.44 -16.89
N GLU A 124 -3.47 -1.16 -16.79
CA GLU A 124 -2.53 -0.03 -16.86
C GLU A 124 -1.39 -0.24 -15.83
N PRO A 125 -0.13 -0.45 -16.26
CA PRO A 125 0.98 -0.47 -15.34
C PRO A 125 1.07 0.91 -14.69
N GLY A 126 0.97 0.96 -13.36
CA GLY A 126 1.09 2.21 -12.60
C GLY A 126 2.44 2.91 -12.85
N PRO A 127 2.56 4.20 -12.52
CA PRO A 127 3.75 4.98 -12.83
C PRO A 127 5.01 4.37 -12.18
N LYS A 128 6.07 4.20 -12.98
CA LYS A 128 7.37 3.71 -12.51
C LYS A 128 8.16 4.84 -11.85
N LEU A 129 8.60 4.62 -10.61
CA LEU A 129 9.39 5.55 -9.82
C LEU A 129 10.88 5.17 -9.83
N TYR A 130 11.77 6.16 -9.93
CA TYR A 130 13.22 6.01 -9.90
C TYR A 130 13.67 6.31 -8.47
N THR A 131 13.75 5.24 -7.69
CA THR A 131 14.29 5.27 -6.32
C THR A 131 15.26 4.10 -6.16
N ARG A 132 15.97 4.01 -5.03
CA ARG A 132 16.80 2.84 -4.71
C ARG A 132 15.99 1.54 -4.70
N ARG A 133 14.70 1.62 -4.35
CA ARG A 133 13.75 0.50 -4.44
C ARG A 133 13.13 0.45 -5.82
N ALA A 134 13.73 -0.34 -6.71
CA ALA A 134 13.30 -0.48 -8.11
C ALA A 134 11.91 -1.12 -8.27
N ASP A 135 11.44 -1.84 -7.25
CA ASP A 135 10.15 -2.54 -7.20
C ASP A 135 9.02 -1.69 -6.58
N LEU A 136 9.31 -0.45 -6.17
CA LEU A 136 8.34 0.40 -5.50
C LEU A 136 7.21 0.81 -6.45
N ARG A 137 6.01 0.28 -6.18
CA ARG A 137 4.77 0.56 -6.93
C ARG A 137 3.56 0.63 -6.00
N GLY A 138 2.53 1.34 -6.46
CA GLY A 138 1.21 1.32 -5.81
C GLY A 138 0.63 -0.09 -5.83
N ARG A 139 0.39 -0.65 -4.65
CA ARG A 139 -0.12 -2.02 -4.49
C ARG A 139 -1.62 -2.08 -4.68
N THR A 140 -2.35 -1.11 -4.15
CA THR A 140 -3.81 -1.00 -4.31
C THR A 140 -4.20 -0.03 -5.43
N PRO A 141 -5.42 -0.14 -5.99
CA PRO A 141 -5.92 0.83 -6.98
C PRO A 141 -5.84 2.28 -6.50
N ALA A 142 -6.20 2.55 -5.23
CA ALA A 142 -6.12 3.91 -4.67
C ALA A 142 -4.68 4.41 -4.56
N GLN A 143 -3.72 3.53 -4.24
CA GLN A 143 -2.30 3.90 -4.23
C GLN A 143 -1.77 4.22 -5.63
N ARG A 144 -2.19 3.46 -6.67
CA ARG A 144 -1.80 3.74 -8.06
C ARG A 144 -2.40 5.06 -8.54
N GLU A 145 -3.66 5.30 -8.23
CA GLU A 145 -4.33 6.56 -8.53
C GLU A 145 -3.64 7.72 -7.82
N TYR A 146 -3.33 7.58 -6.53
CA TYR A 146 -2.60 8.59 -5.78
C TYR A 146 -1.25 8.97 -6.42
N LEU A 147 -0.47 7.96 -6.85
CA LEU A 147 0.79 8.21 -7.56
C LEU A 147 0.56 8.97 -8.88
N LYS A 148 -0.45 8.57 -9.66
CA LYS A 148 -0.83 9.25 -10.91
C LYS A 148 -1.22 10.70 -10.66
N GLN A 149 -2.03 10.95 -9.62
CA GLN A 149 -2.48 12.28 -9.21
C GLN A 149 -1.31 13.19 -8.83
N ILE A 150 -0.34 12.69 -8.06
CA ILE A 150 0.88 13.45 -7.69
C ILE A 150 1.65 13.91 -8.94
N LEU A 151 1.78 13.03 -9.93
CA LEU A 151 2.53 13.35 -11.16
C LEU A 151 1.78 14.39 -12.01
N GLN A 152 0.45 14.28 -12.10
CA GLN A 152 -0.38 15.10 -12.99
C GLN A 152 -0.77 16.46 -12.41
N HIS A 153 -0.77 16.63 -11.09
CA HIS A 153 -1.25 17.85 -10.42
C HIS A 153 -0.15 18.58 -9.68
N ASP A 154 -0.32 19.89 -9.50
CA ASP A 154 0.63 20.72 -8.75
C ASP A 154 0.39 20.58 -7.25
N VAL A 155 -0.85 20.33 -6.83
CA VAL A 155 -1.19 20.05 -5.43
C VAL A 155 -2.01 18.77 -5.34
N THR A 156 -1.57 17.83 -4.50
CA THR A 156 -2.30 16.58 -4.26
C THR A 156 -2.52 16.35 -2.78
N PHE A 157 -3.72 15.93 -2.40
CA PHE A 157 -4.06 15.52 -1.05
C PHE A 157 -4.18 13.99 -0.97
N GLY A 158 -3.42 13.36 -0.09
CA GLY A 158 -3.54 11.95 0.26
C GLY A 158 -4.12 11.80 1.65
N ILE A 159 -5.39 11.39 1.76
CA ILE A 159 -6.12 11.43 3.03
C ILE A 159 -6.66 10.06 3.39
N GLY A 160 -6.30 9.55 4.57
CA GLY A 160 -6.86 8.31 5.08
C GLY A 160 -5.98 7.66 6.14
N PRO A 161 -6.29 6.40 6.53
CA PRO A 161 -5.71 5.76 7.71
C PRO A 161 -4.17 5.63 7.69
N ALA A 162 -3.58 5.45 8.87
CA ALA A 162 -2.17 5.07 9.01
C ALA A 162 -1.89 3.68 8.40
N GLY A 163 -0.77 3.55 7.71
CA GLY A 163 -0.36 2.30 7.03
C GLY A 163 -0.88 2.14 5.60
N THR A 164 -1.58 3.14 5.06
CA THR A 164 -1.99 3.20 3.63
C THR A 164 -0.85 3.60 2.68
N GLY A 165 0.32 3.97 3.23
CA GLY A 165 1.50 4.35 2.45
C GLY A 165 1.50 5.79 1.92
N LYS A 166 0.48 6.61 2.22
CA LYS A 166 0.31 7.98 1.70
C LYS A 166 1.57 8.87 1.80
N THR A 167 2.22 8.90 2.95
CA THR A 167 3.44 9.72 3.17
C THR A 167 4.64 9.09 2.47
N TYR A 168 4.83 7.78 2.63
CA TYR A 168 5.96 7.06 2.04
C TYR A 168 5.96 7.14 0.50
N LEU A 169 4.80 6.95 -0.13
CA LEU A 169 4.63 7.08 -1.58
C LEU A 169 4.85 8.53 -2.06
N ALA A 170 4.45 9.53 -1.26
CA ALA A 170 4.73 10.94 -1.58
C ALA A 170 6.24 11.23 -1.56
N VAL A 171 6.96 10.75 -0.54
CA VAL A 171 8.42 10.89 -0.45
C VAL A 171 9.10 10.18 -1.62
N ALA A 172 8.61 9.02 -2.04
CA ALA A 172 9.12 8.32 -3.22
C ALA A 172 8.95 9.13 -4.51
N CYS A 173 7.80 9.76 -4.72
CA CYS A 173 7.59 10.69 -5.84
C CYS A 173 8.52 11.90 -5.76
N ALA A 174 8.76 12.44 -4.56
CA ALA A 174 9.67 13.57 -4.37
C ALA A 174 11.11 13.21 -4.74
N VAL A 175 11.57 12.02 -4.32
CA VAL A 175 12.88 11.47 -4.67
C VAL A 175 12.99 11.26 -6.17
N ASP A 176 12.00 10.65 -6.81
CA ASP A 176 11.96 10.47 -8.28
C ASP A 176 12.05 11.81 -9.02
N ALA A 177 11.27 12.80 -8.60
CA ALA A 177 11.28 14.13 -9.21
C ALA A 177 12.63 14.84 -9.04
N LEU A 178 13.31 14.67 -7.91
CA LEU A 178 14.64 15.23 -7.67
C LEU A 178 15.71 14.53 -8.52
N GLU A 179 15.69 13.19 -8.57
CA GLU A 179 16.63 12.38 -9.34
C GLU A 179 16.51 12.60 -10.86
N ARG A 180 15.31 12.94 -11.33
CA ARG A 180 15.04 13.29 -12.74
C ARG A 180 15.18 14.79 -13.03
N ASP A 181 15.75 15.57 -12.11
CA ASP A 181 15.95 17.02 -12.27
C ASP A 181 14.67 17.85 -12.49
N GLN A 182 13.48 17.27 -12.25
CA GLN A 182 12.19 17.97 -12.38
C GLN A 182 12.01 19.03 -11.30
N VAL A 183 12.57 18.78 -10.12
CA VAL A 183 12.71 19.76 -9.03
C VAL A 183 14.17 19.87 -8.63
N LYS A 184 14.54 20.97 -7.97
CA LYS A 184 15.90 21.21 -7.47
C LYS A 184 16.06 20.92 -5.99
N ARG A 185 14.96 20.80 -5.25
CA ARG A 185 14.96 20.47 -3.83
C ARG A 185 13.68 19.78 -3.37
N ILE A 186 13.79 19.05 -2.27
CA ILE A 186 12.68 18.46 -1.52
C ILE A 186 12.55 19.20 -0.19
N VAL A 187 11.34 19.61 0.17
CA VAL A 187 11.01 20.23 1.46
C VAL A 187 9.97 19.38 2.16
N LEU A 188 10.35 18.71 3.24
CA LEU A 188 9.42 17.93 4.07
C LEU A 188 9.08 18.76 5.32
N THR A 189 7.81 18.88 5.61
CA THR A 189 7.34 19.64 6.75
C THR A 189 6.22 18.93 7.49
N ARG A 190 6.21 19.11 8.81
CA ARG A 190 5.18 18.58 9.71
C ARG A 190 4.75 19.69 10.68
N PRO A 191 3.46 19.85 11.01
CA PRO A 191 3.05 20.76 12.06
C PRO A 191 3.60 20.29 13.41
N ALA A 192 4.01 21.23 14.25
CA ALA A 192 4.32 20.92 15.63
C ALA A 192 3.00 20.69 16.37
N VAL A 193 2.89 19.54 17.04
CA VAL A 193 1.72 19.16 17.83
C VAL A 193 2.21 18.83 19.21
N GLU A 194 1.55 19.39 20.22
CA GLU A 194 1.79 19.00 21.61
C GLU A 194 1.11 17.65 21.85
N ALA A 195 1.77 16.57 21.46
CA ALA A 195 1.27 15.21 21.70
C ALA A 195 1.42 14.87 23.20
N GLY A 196 0.43 15.29 24.01
CA GLY A 196 0.25 14.87 25.41
C GLY A 196 1.27 15.38 26.43
N GLU A 197 2.52 15.60 26.04
CA GLU A 197 3.55 16.26 26.84
C GLU A 197 3.82 17.65 26.27
N ARG A 198 3.74 18.69 27.11
CA ARG A 198 4.10 20.06 26.69
C ARG A 198 5.50 20.00 26.07
N LEU A 199 5.67 20.59 24.89
CA LEU A 199 6.97 20.73 24.20
C LEU A 199 8.09 21.30 25.12
N GLY A 200 7.70 21.88 26.27
CA GLY A 200 8.56 22.30 27.36
C GLY A 200 9.36 21.21 28.11
N PHE A 201 9.05 19.91 28.00
CA PHE A 201 9.67 18.88 28.86
C PHE A 201 10.92 18.18 28.31
N LEU A 202 11.19 18.23 27.00
CA LEU A 202 12.46 17.72 26.48
C LEU A 202 13.59 18.72 26.82
N PRO A 203 14.71 18.32 27.45
CA PRO A 203 15.89 19.18 27.59
C PRO A 203 16.58 19.31 26.21
N GLY A 204 16.94 20.52 25.80
CA GLY A 204 17.64 20.76 24.53
C GLY A 204 17.17 21.99 23.76
N ASP A 205 17.82 22.26 22.62
CA ASP A 205 17.41 23.30 21.68
C ASP A 205 16.10 22.94 20.95
N LEU A 206 15.48 23.91 20.28
CA LEU A 206 14.20 23.69 19.58
C LEU A 206 14.30 22.59 18.51
N ALA A 207 15.49 22.37 17.92
CA ALA A 207 15.69 21.34 16.91
C ALA A 207 15.65 19.93 17.54
N GLN A 208 16.34 19.73 18.66
CA GLN A 208 16.35 18.46 19.42
C GLN A 208 14.97 18.05 19.92
N LYS A 209 14.07 19.02 20.14
CA LYS A 209 12.68 18.77 20.57
C LYS A 209 11.75 18.31 19.45
N VAL A 210 12.03 18.75 18.22
CA VAL A 210 11.16 18.48 17.06
C VAL A 210 11.65 17.27 16.26
N ASP A 211 12.93 16.92 16.39
CA ASP A 211 13.57 15.79 15.71
C ASP A 211 12.83 14.44 15.86
N PRO A 212 12.29 14.05 17.04
CA PRO A 212 11.54 12.80 17.18
C PRO A 212 10.30 12.71 16.27
N TYR A 213 9.60 13.82 16.05
CA TYR A 213 8.40 13.88 15.19
C TYR A 213 8.73 13.82 13.71
N LEU A 214 9.96 14.20 13.35
CA LEU A 214 10.46 14.23 11.98
C LEU A 214 11.17 12.93 11.60
N ARG A 215 11.57 12.10 12.58
CA ARG A 215 12.28 10.82 12.36
C ARG A 215 11.64 9.90 11.31
N PRO A 216 10.31 9.70 11.26
CA PRO A 216 9.71 8.87 10.21
C PRO A 216 10.00 9.36 8.78
N LEU A 217 10.19 10.66 8.59
CA LEU A 217 10.55 11.24 7.29
C LEU A 217 12.02 10.97 6.94
N TYR A 218 12.92 11.02 7.94
CA TYR A 218 14.32 10.61 7.75
C TYR A 218 14.41 9.13 7.37
N ASP A 219 13.68 8.25 8.07
CA ASP A 219 13.69 6.81 7.81
C ASP A 219 13.22 6.50 6.38
N ALA A 220 12.16 7.17 5.91
CA ALA A 220 11.69 7.04 4.54
C ALA A 220 12.76 7.46 3.51
N LEU A 221 13.46 8.58 3.74
CA LEU A 221 14.53 9.02 2.85
C LEU A 221 15.72 8.04 2.85
N TYR A 222 16.14 7.54 4.01
CA TYR A 222 17.22 6.56 4.09
C TYR A 222 16.89 5.27 3.35
N ASP A 223 15.64 4.83 3.42
CA ASP A 223 15.17 3.66 2.68
C ASP A 223 15.16 3.88 1.16
N LEU A 224 14.75 5.07 0.71
CA LEU A 224 14.57 5.39 -0.72
C LEU A 224 15.85 5.85 -1.44
N LEU A 225 16.79 6.47 -0.73
CA LEU A 225 18.04 7.02 -1.30
C LEU A 225 19.30 6.32 -0.77
N GLY A 226 19.23 5.70 0.40
CA GLY A 226 20.40 5.22 1.15
C GLY A 226 21.03 6.32 2.03
N PHE A 227 21.66 5.89 3.12
CA PHE A 227 22.18 6.80 4.16
C PHE A 227 23.17 7.85 3.63
N ASP A 228 24.22 7.42 2.93
CA ASP A 228 25.29 8.32 2.45
C ASP A 228 24.79 9.37 1.47
N LYS A 229 23.84 8.99 0.59
CA LYS A 229 23.29 9.89 -0.42
C LYS A 229 22.36 10.91 0.23
N THR A 230 21.50 10.47 1.14
CA THR A 230 20.63 11.34 1.93
C THR A 230 21.46 12.38 2.71
N ALA A 231 22.52 11.96 3.40
CA ALA A 231 23.41 12.86 4.13
C ALA A 231 24.02 13.95 3.23
N LYS A 232 24.57 13.55 2.07
CA LYS A 232 25.12 14.50 1.08
C LYS A 232 24.08 15.48 0.55
N MET A 233 22.83 15.04 0.36
CA MET A 233 21.75 15.90 -0.11
C MET A 233 21.30 16.91 0.96
N PHE A 234 21.33 16.54 2.24
CA PHE A 234 21.12 17.47 3.35
C PHE A 234 22.24 18.53 3.42
N GLU A 235 23.50 18.11 3.35
CA GLU A 235 24.65 19.03 3.35
C GLU A 235 24.59 20.05 2.22
N ARG A 236 24.12 19.62 1.03
CA ARG A 236 23.92 20.47 -0.15
C ARG A 236 22.61 21.26 -0.15
N GLN A 237 21.80 21.14 0.90
CA GLN A 237 20.47 21.77 1.03
C GLN A 237 19.50 21.39 -0.11
N MET A 238 19.71 20.23 -0.74
CA MET A 238 18.78 19.66 -1.72
C MET A 238 17.58 19.02 -1.03
N ILE A 239 17.75 18.55 0.21
CA ILE A 239 16.66 18.06 1.06
C ILE A 239 16.64 18.92 2.32
N GLU A 240 15.45 19.39 2.68
CA GLU A 240 15.18 20.12 3.91
C GLU A 240 14.05 19.43 4.65
N ILE A 241 14.23 19.17 5.95
CA ILE A 241 13.15 18.77 6.85
C ILE A 241 13.01 19.84 7.92
N ALA A 242 11.83 20.46 8.00
CA ALA A 242 11.62 21.58 8.92
C ALA A 242 10.19 21.61 9.49
N PRO A 243 9.98 22.23 10.66
CA PRO A 243 8.64 22.46 11.18
C PRO A 243 7.83 23.40 10.27
N LEU A 244 6.49 23.24 10.25
CA LEU A 244 5.59 24.06 9.42
C LEU A 244 5.77 25.58 9.60
N ALA A 245 6.13 26.02 10.80
CA ALA A 245 6.36 27.43 11.09
C ALA A 245 7.45 28.07 10.19
N TYR A 246 8.42 27.28 9.73
CA TYR A 246 9.54 27.74 8.89
C TYR A 246 9.11 28.04 7.46
N MET A 247 7.89 27.64 7.06
CA MET A 247 7.34 27.95 5.74
C MET A 247 6.86 29.40 5.63
N ARG A 248 6.67 30.10 6.76
CA ARG A 248 6.14 31.46 6.78
C ARG A 248 7.06 32.43 6.02
N GLY A 249 6.48 33.22 5.13
CA GLY A 249 7.21 34.23 4.34
C GLY A 249 8.07 33.66 3.20
N ARG A 250 8.06 32.34 2.98
CA ARG A 250 8.82 31.72 1.87
C ARG A 250 8.00 31.66 0.59
N THR A 251 8.70 31.63 -0.53
CA THR A 251 8.12 31.18 -1.81
C THR A 251 8.98 30.01 -2.28
N LEU A 252 8.35 28.85 -2.45
CA LEU A 252 9.02 27.60 -2.73
C LEU A 252 8.92 27.31 -4.22
N ASN A 253 9.85 27.87 -5.00
CA ASN A 253 10.02 27.57 -6.43
C ASN A 253 10.89 26.32 -6.63
N HIS A 254 10.67 25.63 -7.74
CA HIS A 254 11.41 24.44 -8.19
C HIS A 254 11.60 23.39 -7.08
N ALA A 255 10.57 23.17 -6.27
CA ALA A 255 10.61 22.32 -5.09
C ALA A 255 9.52 21.25 -5.13
N PHE A 256 9.81 20.09 -4.55
CA PHE A 256 8.79 19.13 -4.17
C PHE A 256 8.54 19.27 -2.67
N ILE A 257 7.35 19.73 -2.29
CA ILE A 257 6.99 20.04 -0.91
C ILE A 257 6.04 18.96 -0.39
N ILE A 258 6.30 18.41 0.80
CA ILE A 258 5.39 17.48 1.47
C ILE A 258 5.01 18.05 2.82
N LEU A 259 3.71 18.26 3.05
CA LEU A 259 3.15 18.53 4.36
C LEU A 259 2.56 17.25 4.93
N ASP A 260 3.27 16.64 5.87
CA ASP A 260 2.82 15.44 6.56
C ASP A 260 1.99 15.77 7.80
N GLU A 261 1.09 14.87 8.15
CA GLU A 261 0.22 14.94 9.35
C GLU A 261 -0.62 16.23 9.38
N ALA A 262 -1.11 16.59 8.20
CA ALA A 262 -1.81 17.83 7.92
C ALA A 262 -3.13 17.97 8.70
N GLN A 263 -3.69 16.88 9.23
CA GLN A 263 -4.87 16.94 10.10
C GLN A 263 -4.62 17.80 11.34
N ASN A 264 -3.36 17.96 11.73
CA ASN A 264 -2.93 18.75 12.88
C ASN A 264 -2.56 20.20 12.52
N THR A 265 -2.99 20.69 11.36
CA THR A 265 -2.89 22.10 10.99
C THR A 265 -4.18 22.84 11.32
N THR A 266 -4.08 24.12 11.66
CA THR A 266 -5.25 25.03 11.64
C THR A 266 -5.56 25.50 10.21
N PRO A 267 -6.77 26.03 9.93
CA PRO A 267 -7.10 26.59 8.62
C PRO A 267 -6.13 27.69 8.16
N GLU A 268 -5.69 28.54 9.09
CA GLU A 268 -4.72 29.60 8.81
C GLU A 268 -3.36 29.03 8.43
N GLN A 269 -2.91 27.96 9.10
CA GLN A 269 -1.66 27.28 8.79
C GLN A 269 -1.73 26.56 7.43
N MET A 270 -2.85 25.89 7.13
CA MET A 270 -3.08 25.26 5.84
C MET A 270 -3.08 26.30 4.71
N LYS A 271 -3.80 27.41 4.87
CA LYS A 271 -3.80 28.52 3.92
C LYS A 271 -2.41 29.15 3.77
N MET A 272 -1.70 29.33 4.87
CA MET A 272 -0.32 29.82 4.87
C MET A 272 0.56 28.92 4.03
N PHE A 273 0.52 27.60 4.26
CA PHE A 273 1.28 26.59 3.52
C PHE A 273 0.98 26.59 2.01
N LEU A 274 -0.31 26.47 1.65
CA LEU A 274 -0.73 26.38 0.24
C LEU A 274 -0.34 27.62 -0.57
N THR A 275 -0.29 28.80 0.07
CA THR A 275 0.15 30.04 -0.60
C THR A 275 1.67 30.20 -0.70
N ARG A 276 2.49 29.25 -0.19
CA ARG A 276 3.95 29.28 -0.36
C ARG A 276 4.40 28.54 -1.63
N ILE A 277 3.51 27.80 -2.28
CA ILE A 277 3.83 26.98 -3.46
C ILE A 277 4.14 27.92 -4.63
N GLY A 278 5.37 27.86 -5.13
CA GLY A 278 5.87 28.69 -6.21
C GLY A 278 5.86 27.98 -7.57
N PHE A 279 6.46 28.62 -8.58
CA PHE A 279 6.53 28.07 -9.93
C PHE A 279 7.45 26.85 -10.02
N GLY A 280 7.08 25.91 -10.89
CA GLY A 280 7.84 24.68 -11.13
C GLY A 280 7.91 23.77 -9.91
N SER A 281 6.96 23.92 -8.96
CA SER A 281 6.90 23.16 -7.73
C SER A 281 5.68 22.25 -7.70
N LYS A 282 5.80 21.16 -6.95
CA LYS A 282 4.69 20.27 -6.60
C LYS A 282 4.54 20.20 -5.10
N ALA A 283 3.32 20.11 -4.61
CA ALA A 283 3.01 19.96 -3.20
C ALA A 283 2.12 18.75 -2.95
N VAL A 284 2.46 17.96 -1.94
CA VAL A 284 1.65 16.84 -1.48
C VAL A 284 1.30 17.07 -0.01
N VAL A 285 0.01 16.98 0.31
CA VAL A 285 -0.52 17.14 1.66
C VAL A 285 -1.06 15.78 2.12
N THR A 286 -0.45 15.20 3.15
CA THR A 286 -0.86 13.91 3.71
C THR A 286 -1.44 14.07 5.10
N GLY A 287 -2.48 13.31 5.42
CA GLY A 287 -3.06 13.30 6.76
C GLY A 287 -4.16 12.27 6.96
N ASP A 288 -4.59 12.14 8.20
CA ASP A 288 -5.67 11.25 8.63
C ASP A 288 -6.71 12.07 9.40
N THR A 289 -7.89 12.31 8.80
CA THR A 289 -8.95 13.11 9.45
C THR A 289 -9.54 12.47 10.70
N SER A 290 -9.27 11.18 10.96
CA SER A 290 -9.69 10.50 12.20
C SER A 290 -8.74 10.74 13.38
N GLN A 291 -7.53 11.23 13.13
CA GLN A 291 -6.46 11.40 14.13
C GLN A 291 -6.12 12.89 14.35
N VAL A 292 -7.13 13.72 14.65
CA VAL A 292 -6.94 15.15 14.90
C VAL A 292 -6.51 15.37 16.36
N ASP A 293 -5.27 15.78 16.55
CA ASP A 293 -4.64 16.04 17.85
C ASP A 293 -4.69 17.52 18.26
N LEU A 294 -5.51 18.34 17.57
CA LEU A 294 -5.66 19.75 17.88
C LEU A 294 -6.40 19.96 19.21
N PRO A 295 -6.10 21.04 19.96
CA PRO A 295 -6.84 21.38 21.17
C PRO A 295 -8.35 21.49 20.91
N ARG A 296 -9.16 21.09 21.91
CA ARG A 296 -10.63 21.10 21.81
C ARG A 296 -11.13 22.47 21.35
N GLY A 297 -12.01 22.47 20.35
CA GLY A 297 -12.61 23.68 19.78
C GLY A 297 -11.90 24.22 18.53
N HIS A 298 -10.69 23.76 18.21
CA HIS A 298 -10.02 24.12 16.97
C HIS A 298 -10.45 23.20 15.81
N LYS A 299 -10.78 23.81 14.67
CA LYS A 299 -11.06 23.08 13.43
C LYS A 299 -9.76 22.66 12.76
N SER A 300 -9.75 21.48 12.14
CA SER A 300 -8.62 21.03 11.31
C SER A 300 -8.63 21.75 9.96
N GLY A 301 -7.49 22.32 9.58
CA GLY A 301 -7.26 22.94 8.29
C GLY A 301 -7.31 21.94 7.13
N LEU A 302 -6.97 20.67 7.37
CA LEU A 302 -7.12 19.60 6.36
C LEU A 302 -8.60 19.36 6.03
N VAL A 303 -9.44 19.25 7.05
CA VAL A 303 -10.89 19.03 6.88
C VAL A 303 -11.54 20.21 6.15
N GLU A 304 -11.16 21.44 6.49
CA GLU A 304 -11.66 22.63 5.80
C GLU A 304 -11.16 22.70 4.34
N ALA A 305 -9.87 22.44 4.11
CA ALA A 305 -9.30 22.45 2.76
C ALA A 305 -9.99 21.45 1.82
N GLN A 306 -10.40 20.27 2.31
CA GLN A 306 -11.18 19.32 1.51
C GLN A 306 -12.48 19.92 0.98
N GLN A 307 -13.15 20.74 1.79
CA GLN A 307 -14.42 21.36 1.42
C GLN A 307 -14.21 22.55 0.49
N VAL A 308 -13.20 23.38 0.78
CA VAL A 308 -12.93 24.62 0.04
C VAL A 308 -12.28 24.36 -1.33
N LEU A 309 -11.42 23.33 -1.44
CA LEU A 309 -10.58 23.12 -2.61
C LEU A 309 -11.12 22.07 -3.60
N GLY A 310 -12.26 21.43 -3.30
CA GLY A 310 -12.78 20.33 -4.12
C GLY A 310 -13.08 20.66 -5.58
N GLY A 311 -13.28 21.94 -5.92
CA GLY A 311 -13.52 22.41 -7.30
C GLY A 311 -12.35 23.14 -7.96
N VAL A 312 -11.19 23.23 -7.29
CA VAL A 312 -10.06 24.02 -7.79
C VAL A 312 -9.24 23.20 -8.79
N ARG A 313 -9.15 23.68 -10.04
CA ARG A 313 -8.33 23.05 -11.08
C ARG A 313 -6.86 22.99 -10.67
N GLY A 314 -6.21 21.87 -10.95
CA GLY A 314 -4.80 21.64 -10.59
C GLY A 314 -4.60 21.08 -9.17
N ILE A 315 -5.70 20.87 -8.42
CA ILE A 315 -5.69 20.19 -7.12
C ILE A 315 -6.38 18.83 -7.23
N ALA A 316 -5.71 17.79 -6.74
CA ALA A 316 -6.25 16.43 -6.67
C ALA A 316 -6.47 15.98 -5.23
N LEU A 317 -7.53 15.20 -4.99
CA LEU A 317 -7.83 14.61 -3.68
C LEU A 317 -7.99 13.10 -3.83
N THR A 318 -7.09 12.34 -3.21
CA THR A 318 -7.20 10.88 -3.11
C THR A 318 -7.57 10.49 -1.68
N ARG A 319 -8.62 9.68 -1.54
CA ARG A 319 -9.09 9.14 -0.26
C ARG A 319 -8.70 7.67 -0.15
N PHE A 320 -7.97 7.36 0.91
CA PHE A 320 -7.63 6.00 1.29
C PHE A 320 -8.60 5.50 2.36
N THR A 321 -8.81 4.19 2.36
CA THR A 321 -9.62 3.49 3.34
C THR A 321 -8.80 2.43 4.06
N SER A 322 -9.37 1.74 5.05
CA SER A 322 -8.70 0.61 5.70
C SER A 322 -8.35 -0.52 4.72
N ALA A 323 -9.07 -0.64 3.59
CA ALA A 323 -8.77 -1.61 2.54
C ALA A 323 -7.44 -1.31 1.81
N ASP A 324 -6.92 -0.09 1.93
CA ASP A 324 -5.65 0.33 1.31
C ASP A 324 -4.44 0.14 2.24
N VAL A 325 -4.67 -0.36 3.45
CA VAL A 325 -3.62 -0.61 4.43
C VAL A 325 -2.86 -1.87 4.05
N VAL A 326 -1.59 -1.70 3.67
CA VAL A 326 -0.72 -2.82 3.33
C VAL A 326 0.30 -2.99 4.44
N ARG A 327 0.07 -3.98 5.30
CA ARG A 327 0.95 -4.34 6.42
C ARG A 327 1.40 -5.78 6.29
N HIS A 328 2.44 -6.12 7.04
CA HIS A 328 2.87 -7.51 7.19
C HIS A 328 1.70 -8.36 7.76
N PRO A 329 1.43 -9.59 7.25
CA PRO A 329 0.29 -10.40 7.68
C PRO A 329 0.22 -10.65 9.20
N LEU A 330 1.38 -10.77 9.85
CA LEU A 330 1.44 -10.87 11.32
C LEU A 330 0.89 -9.61 12.00
N VAL A 331 1.24 -8.42 11.50
CA VAL A 331 0.76 -7.15 12.09
C VAL A 331 -0.74 -7.01 11.90
N ALA A 332 -1.28 -7.42 10.74
CA ALA A 332 -2.73 -7.45 10.51
C ALA A 332 -3.44 -8.33 11.55
N ARG A 333 -2.97 -9.57 11.74
CA ARG A 333 -3.51 -10.50 12.76
C ARG A 333 -3.41 -9.96 14.19
N ILE A 334 -2.35 -9.23 14.51
CA ILE A 334 -2.20 -8.59 15.82
C ILE A 334 -3.26 -7.49 16.00
N VAL A 335 -3.46 -6.64 15.00
CA VAL A 335 -4.48 -5.58 15.05
C VAL A 335 -5.88 -6.19 15.20
N GLU A 336 -6.21 -7.19 14.39
CA GLU A 336 -7.49 -7.91 14.47
C GLU A 336 -7.74 -8.50 15.86
N ALA A 337 -6.73 -9.10 16.49
CA ALA A 337 -6.86 -9.66 17.84
C ALA A 337 -7.15 -8.59 18.91
N TYR A 338 -6.57 -7.39 18.79
CA TYR A 338 -6.86 -6.27 19.69
C TYR A 338 -8.25 -5.68 19.44
N ASP A 339 -8.63 -5.52 18.17
CA ASP A 339 -9.96 -5.01 17.79
C ASP A 339 -11.08 -5.95 18.29
N GLU A 340 -10.90 -7.27 18.16
CA GLU A 340 -11.81 -8.28 18.71
C GLU A 340 -11.90 -8.21 20.23
N PHE A 341 -10.76 -8.06 20.92
CA PHE A 341 -10.74 -7.93 22.38
C PHE A 341 -11.49 -6.68 22.84
N HIS A 342 -11.25 -5.53 22.21
CA HIS A 342 -11.93 -4.29 22.56
C HIS A 342 -13.42 -4.31 22.24
N ALA A 343 -13.83 -4.92 21.11
CA ALA A 343 -15.24 -5.08 20.77
C ALA A 343 -15.99 -5.94 21.80
N GLN A 344 -15.36 -6.98 22.35
CA GLN A 344 -15.96 -7.84 23.36
C GLN A 344 -16.04 -7.20 24.76
N HIS A 345 -15.20 -6.20 25.06
CA HIS A 345 -15.10 -5.56 26.38
C HIS A 345 -15.68 -4.14 26.42
N GLN A 346 -16.25 -3.63 25.32
CA GLN A 346 -16.96 -2.34 25.28
C GLN A 346 -18.46 -2.45 25.63
N ASP A 347 -19.00 -3.66 25.81
CA ASP A 347 -20.38 -3.93 26.27
C ASP A 347 -20.48 -4.19 27.80
N GLY A 348 -19.49 -3.77 28.59
CA GLY A 348 -19.40 -3.99 30.04
C GLY A 348 -19.54 -2.74 30.90
#